data_AF-A0A962XBL7-F1
#
_entry.id   AF-A0A962XBL7-F1
#
_cell.length_a   1.000
_cell.length_b   1.000
_cell.length_c   1.000
_cell.angle_alpha   90.00
_cell.angle_beta   90.00
_cell.angle_gamma   90.00
#
_symmetry.space_group_name_H-M   'P 1'
#
loop_
_entity.id
_entity.type
_entity.pdbx_description
1 polymer ?
#
loop_
_entity_poly.entity_id
_entity_poly.type
_entity_poly.pdbx_seq_one_letter_code
_entity_poly.pdbx_strand_id
1 'polypeptide(L)'
;MNDDLLLSHYQPTLQLRQHLAQVRASAEFLLAGHSQQTRERRPETAPMLTALARGHDLGKGSPAFQTYIRNPLKYRGDAHAKEHSALSAALATLWAKSQGWEALPTLALVQAIAGHHAGFATLDYLENRLRLDEDDLLLEQWAGLNREALGQATGLALEGTEGEFEDARRWLFRRQKVA
;
A
#
# COMPACT_ATOMS: atom_id res chain seq x y z
N MET A 1 -11.75 19.30 14.95
CA MET A 1 -10.86 18.12 15.13
C MET A 1 -10.01 18.05 13.87
N ASN A 2 -8.71 17.74 13.97
CA ASN A 2 -7.83 17.69 12.79
C ASN A 2 -8.26 16.56 11.87
N ASP A 3 -9.03 16.87 10.83
CA ASP A 3 -9.46 15.90 9.80
C ASP A 3 -8.28 15.34 9.00
N ASP A 4 -7.09 15.93 9.13
CA ASP A 4 -5.85 15.49 8.48
C ASP A 4 -5.16 14.29 9.16
N LEU A 5 -5.65 13.85 10.32
CA LEU A 5 -5.00 12.80 11.10
C LEU A 5 -5.53 11.41 10.70
N LEU A 6 -4.71 10.67 9.95
CA LEU A 6 -5.01 9.31 9.53
C LEU A 6 -4.76 8.29 10.66
N LEU A 7 -5.77 7.47 10.93
CA LEU A 7 -5.72 6.37 11.90
C LEU A 7 -5.44 5.03 11.22
N SER A 8 -4.75 4.14 11.93
CA SER A 8 -4.51 2.76 11.51
C SER A 8 -5.21 1.75 12.41
N HIS A 9 -5.36 2.05 13.71
CA HIS A 9 -6.00 1.17 14.69
C HIS A 9 -6.98 1.93 15.58
N TYR A 10 -8.03 1.23 16.02
CA TYR A 10 -9.04 1.74 16.95
C TYR A 10 -8.63 1.56 18.42
N GLN A 11 -8.20 0.35 18.82
CA GLN A 11 -7.88 0.02 20.22
C GLN A 11 -6.61 -0.85 20.33
N PRO A 12 -5.50 -0.31 20.89
CA PRO A 12 -5.31 1.11 21.22
C PRO A 12 -5.40 1.99 19.96
N THR A 13 -5.86 3.23 20.11
CA THR A 13 -5.93 4.15 18.98
C THR A 13 -4.52 4.48 18.51
N LEU A 14 -4.24 4.20 17.24
CA LEU A 14 -2.91 4.39 16.67
C LEU A 14 -3.01 5.17 15.36
N GLN A 15 -2.17 6.20 15.23
CA GLN A 15 -2.04 6.95 13.99
C GLN A 15 -1.32 6.11 12.94
N LEU A 16 -1.62 6.33 11.67
CA LEU A 16 -0.96 5.64 10.57
C LEU A 16 0.56 5.80 10.65
N ARG A 17 1.07 7.03 10.82
CA ARG A 17 2.51 7.29 10.99
C ARG A 17 3.16 6.51 12.15
N GLN A 18 2.43 6.30 13.25
CA GLN A 18 2.95 5.58 14.41
C GLN A 18 3.02 4.08 14.13
N HIS A 19 1.98 3.53 13.50
CA HIS A 19 1.96 2.15 13.01
C HIS A 19 3.12 1.88 12.04
N LEU A 20 3.30 2.74 11.03
CA LEU A 20 4.38 2.57 10.05
C LEU A 20 5.77 2.67 10.70
N ALA A 21 5.93 3.52 11.72
CA ALA A 21 7.17 3.59 12.49
C ALA A 21 7.44 2.29 13.28
N GLN A 22 6.41 1.67 13.87
CA GLN A 22 6.54 0.36 14.53
C GLN A 22 6.92 -0.74 13.54
N VAL A 23 6.22 -0.83 12.41
CA VAL A 23 6.51 -1.80 11.35
C VAL A 23 7.92 -1.63 10.81
N ARG A 24 8.36 -0.39 10.59
CA ARG A 24 9.72 -0.07 10.16
C ARG A 24 10.76 -0.56 11.17
N ALA A 25 10.58 -0.25 12.46
CA ALA A 25 11.52 -0.69 13.50
C ALA A 25 11.59 -2.22 13.58
N SER A 26 10.46 -2.92 13.45
CA SER A 26 10.42 -4.38 13.37
C SER A 26 11.15 -4.91 12.13
N ALA A 27 10.94 -4.31 10.96
CA ALA A 27 11.61 -4.71 9.73
C ALA A 27 13.13 -4.51 9.80
N GLU A 28 13.58 -3.39 10.35
CA GLU A 28 15.01 -3.09 10.57
C GLU A 28 15.64 -4.09 11.54
N PHE A 29 14.95 -4.42 12.64
CA PHE A 29 15.41 -5.44 13.60
C PHE A 29 15.53 -6.82 12.97
N LEU A 30 14.52 -7.24 12.21
CA LEU A 30 14.52 -8.53 11.51
C LEU A 30 15.63 -8.61 10.46
N LEU A 31 15.86 -7.54 9.70
CA LEU A 31 16.95 -7.48 8.73
C LEU A 31 18.31 -7.56 9.41
N ALA A 32 18.51 -6.87 10.53
CA ALA A 32 19.76 -6.91 11.30
C ALA A 32 20.08 -8.33 11.82
N GLY A 33 19.05 -9.08 12.21
CA GLY A 33 19.16 -10.48 12.63
C GLY A 33 19.26 -11.50 11.50
N HIS A 34 19.14 -11.09 10.23
CA HIS A 34 19.15 -12.01 9.09
C HIS A 34 20.57 -12.46 8.69
N SER A 35 20.65 -13.48 7.83
CA SER A 35 21.90 -13.95 7.23
C SER A 35 22.71 -12.83 6.55
N GLN A 36 24.03 -12.94 6.62
CA GLN A 36 24.95 -12.03 5.92
C GLN A 36 24.67 -11.94 4.41
N GLN A 37 24.25 -13.06 3.80
CA GLN A 37 23.87 -13.09 2.38
C GLN A 37 22.73 -12.12 2.08
N THR A 38 21.66 -12.11 2.87
CA THR A 38 20.53 -11.20 2.68
C THR A 38 20.92 -9.75 2.98
N ARG A 39 21.75 -9.54 4.01
CA ARG A 39 22.15 -8.20 4.45
C ARG A 39 23.14 -7.51 3.50
N GLU A 40 24.09 -8.25 2.96
CA GLU A 40 25.26 -7.67 2.28
C GLU A 40 25.33 -8.00 0.78
N ARG A 41 24.74 -9.12 0.34
CA ARG A 41 24.81 -9.55 -1.07
C ARG A 41 23.54 -9.24 -1.87
N ARG A 42 22.57 -8.55 -1.25
CA ARG A 42 21.30 -8.12 -1.86
C ARG A 42 21.00 -6.68 -1.48
N PRO A 43 21.70 -5.70 -2.10
CA PRO A 43 21.56 -4.28 -1.75
C PRO A 43 20.12 -3.75 -1.89
N GLU A 44 19.29 -4.40 -2.71
CA GLU A 44 17.87 -4.09 -2.92
C GLU A 44 16.98 -4.40 -1.70
N THR A 45 17.44 -5.22 -0.76
CA THR A 45 16.64 -5.66 0.39
C THR A 45 16.21 -4.51 1.29
N ALA A 46 17.13 -3.61 1.65
CA ALA A 46 16.83 -2.49 2.54
C ALA A 46 15.90 -1.44 1.90
N PRO A 47 16.11 -1.00 0.64
CA PRO A 47 15.15 -0.16 -0.08
C PRO A 47 13.76 -0.80 -0.20
N MET A 48 13.68 -2.10 -0.54
CA MET A 48 12.42 -2.83 -0.64
C MET A 48 11.68 -2.87 0.70
N LEU A 49 12.37 -3.22 1.80
CA LEU A 49 11.78 -3.23 3.13
C LEU A 49 11.30 -1.84 3.57
N THR A 50 12.05 -0.79 3.22
CA THR A 50 11.64 0.59 3.49
C THR A 50 10.36 0.95 2.73
N ALA A 51 10.27 0.58 1.45
CA ALA A 51 9.07 0.79 0.63
C ALA A 51 7.87 0.02 1.17
N LEU A 52 8.05 -1.25 1.55
CA LEU A 52 6.99 -2.08 2.15
C LEU A 52 6.49 -1.51 3.47
N ALA A 53 7.41 -1.16 4.38
CA ALA A 53 7.06 -0.62 5.69
C ALA A 53 6.26 0.68 5.59
N ARG A 54 6.55 1.52 4.59
CA ARG A 54 5.83 2.78 4.35
C ARG A 54 4.56 2.61 3.53
N GLY A 55 4.53 1.64 2.62
CA GLY A 55 3.52 1.52 1.56
C GLY A 55 2.38 0.53 1.83
N HIS A 56 2.57 -0.48 2.67
CA HIS A 56 1.61 -1.58 2.79
C HIS A 56 0.19 -1.13 3.21
N ASP A 57 0.10 -0.08 4.01
CA ASP A 57 -1.16 0.42 4.57
C ASP A 57 -1.63 1.75 3.96
N LEU A 58 -1.13 2.14 2.78
CA LEU A 58 -1.54 3.36 2.07
C LEU A 58 -3.07 3.46 1.89
N GLY A 59 -3.74 2.36 1.54
CA GLY A 59 -5.19 2.30 1.37
C GLY A 59 -6.00 2.59 2.63
N LYS A 60 -5.37 2.58 3.82
CA LYS A 60 -6.03 3.00 5.06
C LYS A 60 -6.40 4.49 5.03
N GLY A 61 -5.80 5.28 4.14
CA GLY A 61 -6.19 6.68 3.93
C GLY A 61 -7.56 6.86 3.27
N SER A 62 -8.21 5.80 2.79
CA SER A 62 -9.53 5.90 2.15
C SER A 62 -10.61 6.41 3.11
N PRO A 63 -11.62 7.15 2.58
CA PRO A 63 -12.72 7.68 3.40
C PRO A 63 -13.47 6.59 4.19
N ALA A 64 -13.80 5.46 3.56
CA ALA A 64 -14.49 4.36 4.21
C ALA A 64 -13.65 3.72 5.31
N PHE A 65 -12.34 3.49 5.08
CA PHE A 65 -11.46 2.97 6.13
C PHE A 65 -11.37 3.93 7.31
N GLN A 66 -11.18 5.23 7.07
CA GLN A 66 -11.08 6.23 8.13
C GLN A 66 -12.40 6.39 8.91
N THR A 67 -13.55 6.29 8.23
CA THR A 67 -14.86 6.27 8.88
C THR A 67 -15.03 5.05 9.76
N TYR A 68 -14.68 3.87 9.24
CA TYR A 68 -14.70 2.61 9.98
C TYR A 68 -13.80 2.65 11.22
N ILE A 69 -12.52 2.99 11.06
CA ILE A 69 -11.53 2.83 12.13
C ILE A 69 -11.72 3.82 13.28
N ARG A 70 -12.36 4.97 13.03
CA ARG A 70 -12.71 5.95 14.07
C ARG A 70 -13.80 5.45 15.00
N ASN A 71 -14.73 4.63 14.50
CA ASN A 71 -15.77 4.03 15.34
C ASN A 71 -16.28 2.69 14.77
N PRO A 72 -15.52 1.59 14.92
CA PRO A 72 -15.89 0.30 14.34
C PRO A 72 -17.25 -0.21 14.82
N LEU A 73 -17.61 0.05 16.07
CA LEU A 73 -18.88 -0.39 16.68
C LEU A 73 -20.11 0.29 16.04
N LYS A 74 -19.95 1.52 15.55
CA LYS A 74 -21.03 2.28 14.89
C LYS A 74 -20.92 2.27 13.37
N TYR A 75 -19.90 1.66 12.78
CA TYR A 75 -19.78 1.55 11.34
C TYR A 75 -20.96 0.74 10.77
N ARG A 76 -21.58 1.27 9.71
CA ARG A 76 -22.70 0.66 8.98
C ARG A 76 -22.47 0.62 7.47
N GLY A 77 -21.29 1.05 7.02
CA GLY A 77 -20.92 0.99 5.60
C GLY A 77 -20.55 -0.42 5.17
N ASP A 78 -20.30 -0.59 3.88
CA ASP A 78 -19.92 -1.86 3.29
C ASP A 78 -18.54 -2.34 3.80
N ALA A 79 -18.38 -3.65 3.94
CA ALA A 79 -17.11 -4.25 4.37
C ALA A 79 -16.05 -4.20 3.25
N HIS A 80 -16.47 -4.33 1.99
CA HIS A 80 -15.62 -4.21 0.81
C HIS A 80 -15.05 -2.80 0.68
N ALA A 81 -15.88 -1.77 0.91
CA ALA A 81 -15.45 -0.38 0.84
C ALA A 81 -14.30 -0.02 1.81
N LYS A 82 -14.17 -0.74 2.94
CA LYS A 82 -13.06 -0.53 3.89
C LYS A 82 -11.85 -1.45 3.66
N GLU A 83 -11.84 -2.27 2.61
CA GLU A 83 -10.63 -3.00 2.23
C GLU A 83 -9.54 -2.01 1.77
N HIS A 84 -8.32 -2.18 2.27
CA HIS A 84 -7.22 -1.26 1.97
C HIS A 84 -6.11 -1.89 1.14
N SER A 85 -5.96 -3.22 1.13
CA SER A 85 -4.79 -3.86 0.50
C SER A 85 -4.76 -3.65 -1.02
N ALA A 86 -5.91 -3.69 -1.70
CA ALA A 86 -5.99 -3.40 -3.14
C ALA A 86 -5.62 -1.94 -3.45
N LEU A 87 -6.16 -0.99 -2.69
CA LEU A 87 -5.82 0.44 -2.81
C LEU A 87 -4.33 0.69 -2.52
N SER A 88 -3.78 0.06 -1.47
CA SER A 88 -2.36 0.13 -1.14
C SER A 88 -1.49 -0.42 -2.27
N ALA A 89 -1.87 -1.57 -2.84
CA ALA A 89 -1.13 -2.20 -3.92
C ALA A 89 -1.12 -1.33 -5.19
N ALA A 90 -2.27 -0.77 -5.57
CA ALA A 90 -2.38 0.13 -6.71
C ALA A 90 -1.55 1.41 -6.50
N LEU A 91 -1.68 2.08 -5.35
CA LEU A 91 -0.87 3.27 -5.02
C LEU A 91 0.62 2.96 -5.01
N ALA A 92 1.03 1.85 -4.39
CA ALA A 92 2.43 1.45 -4.34
C ALA A 92 3.00 1.12 -5.72
N THR A 93 2.18 0.55 -6.62
CA THR A 93 2.56 0.31 -8.02
C THR A 93 2.83 1.63 -8.74
N LEU A 94 1.91 2.59 -8.65
CA LEU A 94 2.06 3.90 -9.29
C LEU A 94 3.22 4.69 -8.68
N TRP A 95 3.41 4.60 -7.36
CA TRP A 95 4.55 5.20 -6.69
C TRP A 95 5.87 4.60 -7.20
N ALA A 96 6.00 3.28 -7.24
CA ALA A 96 7.21 2.62 -7.72
C ALA A 96 7.50 2.99 -9.19
N LYS A 97 6.46 3.04 -10.04
CA LYS A 97 6.54 3.56 -11.41
C LYS A 97 7.07 5.00 -11.43
N SER A 98 6.56 5.89 -10.58
CA SER A 98 7.00 7.29 -10.51
C SER A 98 8.43 7.44 -9.99
N GLN A 99 8.90 6.49 -9.18
CA GLN A 99 10.30 6.39 -8.74
C GLN A 99 11.22 5.74 -9.79
N GLY A 100 10.69 5.36 -10.97
CA GLY A 100 11.47 4.71 -12.02
C GLY A 100 11.86 3.26 -11.70
N TRP A 101 11.09 2.57 -10.86
CA TRP A 101 11.34 1.15 -10.57
C TRP A 101 11.00 0.28 -11.77
N GLU A 102 11.83 -0.74 -11.97
CA GLU A 102 11.57 -1.79 -12.95
C GLU A 102 10.35 -2.65 -12.56
N ALA A 103 9.78 -3.35 -13.54
CA ALA A 103 8.56 -4.13 -13.35
C ALA A 103 8.74 -5.28 -12.34
N LEU A 104 9.87 -6.00 -12.38
CA LEU A 104 10.11 -7.13 -11.48
C LEU A 104 10.20 -6.75 -9.99
N PRO A 105 11.02 -5.76 -9.56
CA PRO A 105 11.00 -5.31 -8.16
C PRO A 105 9.65 -4.71 -7.78
N THR A 106 8.94 -4.07 -8.71
CA THR A 106 7.58 -3.57 -8.42
C THR A 106 6.58 -4.72 -8.24
N LEU A 107 6.69 -5.80 -9.00
CA LEU A 107 5.88 -7.00 -8.81
C LEU A 107 6.10 -7.59 -7.42
N ALA A 108 7.36 -7.66 -6.95
CA ALA A 108 7.67 -8.12 -5.59
C ALA A 108 7.07 -7.20 -4.51
N LEU A 109 7.13 -5.87 -4.71
CA LEU A 109 6.48 -4.89 -3.83
C LEU A 109 4.97 -5.13 -3.75
N VAL A 110 4.31 -5.21 -4.90
CA VAL A 110 2.86 -5.42 -5.02
C VAL A 110 2.45 -6.77 -4.44
N GLN A 111 3.22 -7.82 -4.67
CA GLN A 111 2.97 -9.15 -4.14
C GLN A 111 2.90 -9.15 -2.60
N ALA A 112 3.84 -8.45 -1.95
CA ALA A 112 3.89 -8.36 -0.51
C ALA A 112 2.82 -7.44 0.06
N ILE A 113 2.49 -6.33 -0.62
CA ILE A 113 1.44 -5.39 -0.18
C ILE A 113 0.04 -5.97 -0.38
N ALA A 114 -0.30 -6.48 -1.56
CA ALA A 114 -1.63 -7.07 -1.78
C ALA A 114 -1.87 -8.29 -0.87
N GLY A 115 -0.79 -9.00 -0.51
CA GLY A 115 -0.80 -10.21 0.28
C GLY A 115 -0.61 -10.02 1.79
N HIS A 116 -0.47 -8.81 2.33
CA HIS A 116 -0.01 -8.67 3.74
C HIS A 116 -0.98 -9.23 4.78
N HIS A 117 -2.24 -9.50 4.42
CA HIS A 117 -3.22 -10.21 5.28
C HIS A 117 -3.40 -11.69 4.95
N ALA A 118 -3.01 -12.16 3.75
CA ALA A 118 -3.38 -13.47 3.22
C ALA A 118 -2.19 -14.32 2.72
N GLY A 119 -0.99 -13.76 2.67
CA GLY A 119 0.20 -14.36 2.11
C GLY A 119 0.38 -14.09 0.61
N PHE A 120 1.33 -14.80 0.00
CA PHE A 120 1.62 -14.66 -1.43
C PHE A 120 0.53 -15.28 -2.30
N ALA A 121 0.35 -14.70 -3.48
CA ALA A 121 -0.72 -15.03 -4.40
C ALA A 121 -0.16 -15.37 -5.78
N THR A 122 -0.99 -15.94 -6.63
CA THR A 122 -0.62 -16.18 -8.03
C THR A 122 -0.59 -14.87 -8.81
N LEU A 123 0.10 -14.87 -9.95
CA LEU A 123 0.15 -13.70 -10.84
C LEU A 123 -1.26 -13.28 -11.29
N ASP A 124 -2.10 -14.25 -11.67
CA ASP A 124 -3.49 -14.01 -12.06
C ASP A 124 -4.31 -13.39 -10.92
N TYR A 125 -4.09 -13.84 -9.68
CA TYR A 125 -4.76 -13.27 -8.52
C TYR A 125 -4.34 -11.81 -8.28
N LEU A 126 -3.04 -11.51 -8.41
CA LEU A 126 -2.54 -10.15 -8.27
C LEU A 126 -3.06 -9.22 -9.37
N GLU A 127 -3.10 -9.69 -10.62
CA GLU A 127 -3.65 -8.90 -11.72
C GLU A 127 -5.13 -8.60 -11.47
N ASN A 128 -5.91 -9.60 -11.04
CA ASN A 128 -7.33 -9.43 -10.73
C ASN A 128 -7.55 -8.51 -9.52
N ARG A 129 -6.66 -8.50 -8.52
CA ARG A 129 -6.72 -7.56 -7.39
C ARG A 129 -6.53 -6.09 -7.80
N LEU A 130 -5.89 -5.86 -8.94
CA LEU A 130 -5.72 -4.54 -9.54
C LEU A 130 -6.70 -4.32 -10.69
N ARG A 131 -7.76 -5.13 -10.77
CA ARG A 131 -8.88 -4.94 -11.67
C ARG A 131 -10.14 -4.64 -10.89
N LEU A 132 -10.78 -3.49 -11.14
CA LEU A 132 -12.07 -3.14 -10.55
C LEU A 132 -13.13 -3.00 -11.63
N ASP A 133 -14.36 -3.42 -11.30
CA ASP A 133 -15.53 -3.21 -12.15
C ASP A 133 -16.01 -1.74 -12.00
N GLU A 134 -16.79 -1.23 -12.98
CA GLU A 134 -17.16 0.20 -13.06
C GLU A 134 -17.96 0.70 -11.83
N ASP A 135 -18.68 -0.19 -11.17
CA ASP A 135 -19.51 0.06 -9.98
C ASP A 135 -18.85 -0.37 -8.66
N ASP A 136 -17.55 -0.73 -8.69
CA ASP A 136 -16.84 -1.15 -7.48
C ASP A 136 -16.66 0.01 -6.48
N LEU A 137 -17.05 -0.22 -5.23
CA LEU A 137 -16.98 0.75 -4.13
C LEU A 137 -15.55 1.26 -3.86
N LEU A 138 -14.52 0.50 -4.24
CA LEU A 138 -13.12 0.91 -4.12
C LEU A 138 -12.74 2.02 -5.11
N LEU A 139 -13.48 2.22 -6.22
CA LEU A 139 -13.25 3.34 -7.12
C LEU A 139 -13.59 4.68 -6.46
N GLU A 140 -14.69 4.74 -5.71
CA GLU A 140 -15.03 5.91 -4.89
C GLU A 140 -13.96 6.15 -3.81
N GLN A 141 -13.49 5.08 -3.18
CA GLN A 141 -12.44 5.19 -2.18
C GLN A 141 -11.12 5.69 -2.76
N TRP A 142 -10.76 5.25 -3.97
CA TRP A 142 -9.60 5.70 -4.71
C TRP A 142 -9.65 7.19 -5.03
N ALA A 143 -10.81 7.66 -5.51
CA ALA A 143 -11.05 9.06 -5.82
C ALA A 143 -11.00 9.94 -4.54
N GLY A 144 -11.44 9.40 -3.40
CA GLY A 144 -11.44 10.08 -2.11
C GLY A 144 -10.11 10.08 -1.34
N LEU A 145 -9.03 9.48 -1.88
CA LEU A 145 -7.74 9.44 -1.19
C LEU A 145 -7.11 10.85 -1.10
N ASN A 146 -6.86 11.30 0.13
CA ASN A 146 -6.02 12.47 0.38
C ASN A 146 -4.54 12.07 0.30
N ARG A 147 -3.96 12.19 -0.90
CA ARG A 147 -2.56 11.84 -1.21
C ARG A 147 -1.55 12.70 -0.45
N GLU A 148 -1.87 13.95 -0.16
CA GLU A 148 -1.01 14.82 0.66
C GLU A 148 -0.92 14.31 2.10
N ALA A 149 -2.05 14.04 2.75
CA ALA A 149 -2.08 13.50 4.11
C ALA A 149 -1.40 12.12 4.20
N LEU A 150 -1.58 11.28 3.16
CA LEU A 150 -0.87 10.00 3.05
C LEU A 150 0.63 10.19 2.89
N GLY A 151 1.07 11.13 2.05
CA GLY A 151 2.48 11.45 1.88
C GLY A 151 3.11 11.91 3.20
N GLN A 152 2.42 12.75 3.96
CA GLN A 152 2.87 13.18 5.30
C GLN A 152 2.92 12.02 6.31
N ALA A 153 1.95 11.10 6.28
CA ALA A 153 1.90 9.98 7.21
C ALA A 153 2.95 8.90 6.90
N THR A 154 3.27 8.69 5.62
CA THR A 154 4.12 7.59 5.13
C THR A 154 5.55 8.02 4.83
N GLY A 155 5.77 9.31 4.58
CA GLY A 155 7.04 9.83 4.06
C GLY A 155 7.33 9.40 2.62
N LEU A 156 6.30 9.05 1.85
CA LEU A 156 6.39 8.79 0.40
C LEU A 156 5.91 10.02 -0.37
N ALA A 157 6.62 10.37 -1.44
CA ALA A 157 6.18 11.38 -2.41
C ALA A 157 5.12 10.76 -3.34
N LEU A 158 3.85 11.19 -3.22
CA LEU A 158 2.71 10.58 -3.91
C LEU A 158 2.18 11.40 -5.09
N GLU A 159 2.86 12.49 -5.46
CA GLU A 159 2.47 13.40 -6.55
C GLU A 159 2.45 12.70 -7.92
N GLY A 160 3.24 11.63 -8.09
CA GLY A 160 3.26 10.80 -9.30
C GLY A 160 2.21 9.68 -9.33
N THR A 161 1.31 9.64 -8.35
CA THR A 161 0.25 8.62 -8.22
C THR A 161 -1.15 9.13 -8.56
N GLU A 162 -1.21 10.31 -9.19
CA GLU A 162 -2.41 10.85 -9.80
C GLU A 162 -2.74 10.04 -11.07
N GLY A 163 -3.94 9.46 -11.13
CA GLY A 163 -4.36 8.60 -12.24
C GLY A 163 -5.53 7.68 -11.89
N GLU A 164 -5.93 6.86 -12.86
CA GLU A 164 -6.96 5.84 -12.65
C GLU A 164 -6.38 4.67 -11.84
N PHE A 165 -7.20 4.00 -11.03
CA PHE A 165 -6.79 2.79 -10.31
C PHE A 165 -6.20 1.73 -11.26
N GLU A 166 -6.84 1.53 -12.41
CA GLU A 166 -6.44 0.58 -13.47
C GLU A 166 -5.06 0.88 -14.07
N ASP A 167 -4.53 2.11 -13.94
CA ASP A 167 -3.22 2.44 -14.48
C ASP A 167 -2.09 1.64 -13.81
N ALA A 168 -2.28 1.23 -12.56
CA ALA A 168 -1.38 0.32 -11.86
C ALA A 168 -1.29 -1.03 -12.58
N ARG A 169 -2.44 -1.65 -12.87
CA ARG A 169 -2.51 -2.92 -13.60
C ARG A 169 -2.00 -2.79 -15.02
N ARG A 170 -2.45 -1.76 -15.74
CA ARG A 170 -2.02 -1.49 -17.13
C ARG A 170 -0.52 -1.32 -17.21
N TRP A 171 0.13 -0.71 -16.22
CA TRP A 171 1.57 -0.60 -16.21
C TRP A 171 2.24 -1.94 -15.83
N LEU A 172 1.87 -2.56 -14.72
CA LEU A 172 2.61 -3.71 -14.19
C LEU A 172 2.43 -5.00 -15.04
N PHE A 173 1.23 -5.22 -15.59
CA PHE A 173 0.86 -6.48 -16.26
C PHE A 173 0.73 -6.40 -17.78
N ARG A 174 0.84 -5.21 -18.40
CA ARG A 174 1.02 -5.16 -19.86
C ARG A 174 2.42 -5.65 -20.23
N ARG A 175 2.59 -6.08 -21.49
CA ARG A 175 3.90 -6.40 -22.07
C ARG A 175 4.84 -5.19 -21.91
N GLN A 176 5.64 -5.21 -20.86
CA GLN A 176 6.80 -4.36 -20.71
C GLN A 176 7.81 -4.83 -21.76
N LYS A 177 8.33 -3.92 -22.59
CA LYS A 177 9.43 -4.28 -23.49
C LYS A 177 10.63 -4.65 -22.60
N VAL A 178 10.96 -5.93 -22.52
CA VAL A 178 12.25 -6.36 -21.98
C VAL A 178 13.27 -5.93 -23.03
N ALA A 179 14.00 -4.86 -22.75
CA ALA A 179 15.11 -4.40 -23.58
C ALA A 179 16.34 -5.28 -23.33
#